data_AF-A0A392PAV5-F1
#
_entry.id   AF-A0A392PAV5-F1
#
_cell.length_a   1.000
_cell.length_b   1.000
_cell.length_c   1.000
_cell.angle_alpha   90.00
_cell.angle_beta   90.00
_cell.angle_gamma   90.00
#
_symmetry.space_group_name_H-M   'P 1'
#
loop_
_entity.id
_entity.type
_entity.pdbx_description
1 polymer ?
#
loop_
_entity_poly.entity_id
_entity_poly.type
_entity_poly.pdbx_seq_one_letter_code
_entity_poly.pdbx_strand_id
1 'polypeptide(L)'
;QAIKASVVRQITEAKTLLSRSDDNSEALALIIDGKSLAYALEDDVKNLFLELAIGCASVICCRSSPKQKALVTRLVKMRPGSTTLAIGDGANDVGMLQEADIGIGISGVEGMQAVMSSDIAIAQFRYLERLLLICYFFYKNITFGFTLFFYEMYTSFSGQAAYND
;
A
#
# COMPACT_ATOMS: atom_id res chain seq x y z
N GLN A 1 -10.48 24.54 16.06
CA GLN A 1 -9.14 25.16 15.89
C GLN A 1 -8.12 24.65 16.90
N ALA A 2 -8.39 24.64 18.22
CA ALA A 2 -7.45 24.13 19.23
C ALA A 2 -7.02 22.66 19.01
N ILE A 3 -7.94 21.79 18.57
CA ILE A 3 -7.66 20.37 18.34
C ILE A 3 -6.74 20.16 17.12
N LYS A 4 -6.96 20.88 16.02
CA LYS A 4 -6.10 20.82 14.82
C LYS A 4 -4.65 21.24 15.15
N ALA A 5 -4.48 22.35 15.88
CA ALA A 5 -3.16 22.81 16.30
C ALA A 5 -2.43 21.77 17.18
N SER A 6 -3.16 21.09 18.07
CA SER A 6 -2.61 20.01 18.88
C SER A 6 -2.15 18.82 18.02
N VAL A 7 -2.95 18.41 17.02
CA VAL A 7 -2.59 17.30 16.11
C VAL A 7 -1.33 17.65 15.32
N VAL A 8 -1.27 18.85 14.73
CA VAL A 8 -0.08 19.30 13.98
C VAL A 8 1.16 19.34 14.87
N ARG A 9 1.03 19.83 16.11
CA ARG A 9 2.14 19.84 17.07
C ARG A 9 2.64 18.43 17.36
N GLN A 10 1.74 17.49 17.66
CA GLN A 10 2.10 16.09 17.93
C GLN A 10 2.77 15.41 16.73
N ILE A 11 2.26 15.63 15.51
CA ILE A 11 2.88 15.10 14.28
C ILE A 11 4.31 15.65 14.12
N THR A 12 4.49 16.94 14.36
CA THR A 12 5.80 17.60 14.26
C THR A 12 6.77 17.07 15.31
N GLU A 13 6.33 16.96 16.57
CA GLU A 13 7.12 16.39 17.66
C GLU A 13 7.52 14.94 17.36
N ALA A 14 6.59 14.11 16.91
CA ALA A 14 6.86 12.72 16.53
C ALA A 14 7.86 12.61 15.38
N LYS A 15 7.81 13.51 14.40
CA LYS A 15 8.79 13.57 13.31
C LYS A 15 10.20 13.89 13.82
N THR A 16 10.34 14.75 14.84
CA THR A 16 11.65 15.02 15.44
C THR A 16 12.21 13.81 16.19
N LEU A 17 11.36 12.95 16.75
CA LEU A 17 11.79 11.71 17.40
C LEU A 17 12.37 10.72 16.36
N LEU A 18 11.73 10.60 15.19
CA LEU A 18 12.23 9.79 14.08
C LEU A 18 13.62 10.24 13.59
N SER A 19 13.90 11.54 13.57
CA SER A 19 15.21 12.06 13.16
C SER A 19 16.34 11.85 14.18
N ARG A 20 16.01 11.46 15.42
CA ARG A 20 16.99 11.28 16.52
C ARG A 20 17.39 9.83 16.75
N SER A 21 16.66 8.88 16.16
CA SER A 21 16.83 7.44 16.36
C SER A 21 17.86 6.79 15.42
N ASP A 22 18.88 7.53 14.97
CA ASP A 22 19.92 7.01 14.07
C ASP A 22 20.90 6.01 14.75
N ASP A 23 20.90 5.91 16.08
CA ASP A 23 21.89 5.08 16.82
C ASP A 23 21.32 3.82 17.47
N ASN A 24 19.99 3.66 17.51
CA ASN A 24 19.32 2.43 17.95
C ASN A 24 17.91 2.43 17.33
N SER A 25 17.74 1.69 16.23
CA SER A 25 16.55 1.74 15.38
C SER A 25 15.32 1.13 16.07
N GLU A 26 14.76 1.82 17.06
CA GLU A 26 13.49 1.44 17.67
C GLU A 26 12.36 1.61 16.64
N ALA A 27 11.68 0.52 16.34
CA ALA A 27 10.55 0.50 15.44
C ALA A 27 9.37 1.29 16.04
N LEU A 28 9.12 2.49 15.54
CA LEU A 28 8.00 3.34 15.98
C LEU A 28 6.69 2.93 15.29
N ALA A 29 5.59 2.98 16.04
CA ALA A 29 4.24 2.79 15.51
C ALA A 29 3.38 4.03 15.73
N LEU A 30 2.65 4.45 14.69
CA LEU A 30 1.73 5.59 14.73
C LEU A 30 0.28 5.11 14.92
N ILE A 31 -0.41 5.65 15.91
CA ILE A 31 -1.85 5.38 16.12
C ILE A 31 -2.60 6.69 15.99
N ILE A 32 -3.61 6.73 15.11
CA ILE A 32 -4.41 7.94 14.85
C ILE A 32 -5.91 7.61 14.83
N ASP A 33 -6.70 8.38 15.58
CA ASP A 33 -8.17 8.27 15.58
C ASP A 33 -8.79 9.00 14.39
N GLY A 34 -9.96 8.57 13.94
CA GLY A 34 -10.66 9.10 12.75
C GLY A 34 -10.91 10.62 12.82
N LYS A 35 -11.14 11.17 14.01
CA LYS A 35 -11.28 12.64 14.18
C LYS A 35 -9.97 13.37 13.93
N SER A 36 -8.86 12.86 14.46
CA SER A 36 -7.52 13.43 14.25
C SER A 36 -7.05 13.22 12.81
N LEU A 37 -7.39 12.07 12.21
CA LEU A 37 -7.10 11.74 10.82
C LEU A 37 -7.78 12.73 9.85
N ALA A 38 -8.99 13.20 10.16
CA ALA A 38 -9.64 14.23 9.35
C ALA A 38 -8.80 15.50 9.23
N TYR A 39 -8.21 15.97 10.33
CA TYR A 39 -7.32 17.12 10.34
C TYR A 39 -5.96 16.84 9.69
N ALA A 40 -5.44 15.62 9.84
CA ALA A 40 -4.17 15.20 9.25
C ALA A 40 -4.24 15.07 7.73
N LEU A 41 -5.43 14.82 7.16
CA LEU A 41 -5.67 14.71 5.73
C LEU A 41 -5.98 16.06 5.04
N GLU A 42 -6.04 17.17 5.79
CA GLU A 42 -6.20 18.51 5.19
C GLU A 42 -4.95 18.91 4.39
N ASP A 43 -5.14 19.73 3.34
CA ASP A 43 -4.09 20.02 2.35
C ASP A 43 -2.81 20.63 2.94
N ASP A 44 -2.92 21.36 4.05
CA ASP A 44 -1.81 21.98 4.75
C ASP A 44 -1.01 21.00 5.64
N VAL A 45 -1.60 19.87 6.03
CA VAL A 45 -1.01 18.90 6.98
C VAL A 45 -0.67 17.55 6.33
N LYS A 46 -1.36 17.18 5.23
CA LYS A 46 -1.27 15.84 4.62
C LYS A 46 0.15 15.39 4.26
N ASN A 47 1.02 16.30 3.81
CA ASN A 47 2.39 15.97 3.45
C ASN A 47 3.22 15.64 4.70
N LEU A 48 3.03 16.41 5.79
CA LEU A 48 3.70 16.17 7.06
C LEU A 48 3.25 14.85 7.68
N PHE A 49 1.94 14.54 7.60
CA PHE A 49 1.40 13.26 8.02
C PHE A 49 1.98 12.09 7.22
N LEU A 50 2.06 12.22 5.88
CA LEU A 50 2.61 11.18 5.01
C LEU A 50 4.08 10.89 5.33
N GLU A 51 4.91 11.92 5.53
CA GLU A 51 6.31 11.75 5.90
C GLU A 51 6.50 11.05 7.24
N LEU A 52 5.69 11.42 8.25
CA LEU A 52 5.69 10.74 9.55
C LEU A 52 5.27 9.27 9.39
N ALA A 53 4.18 9.01 8.66
CA ALA A 53 3.64 7.66 8.45
C ALA A 53 4.65 6.72 7.76
N ILE A 54 5.43 7.22 6.80
CA ILE A 54 6.48 6.45 6.09
C ILE A 54 7.67 6.16 7.01
N GLY A 55 8.00 7.05 7.95
CA GLY A 55 9.08 6.82 8.90
C GLY A 55 8.72 5.80 9.99
N CYS A 56 7.44 5.56 10.23
CA CYS A 56 6.98 4.56 11.18
C CYS A 56 7.03 3.14 10.59
N ALA A 57 7.34 2.16 11.44
CA ALA A 57 7.29 0.75 11.08
C ALA A 57 5.85 0.24 10.90
N SER A 58 4.87 0.87 11.57
CA SER A 58 3.45 0.52 11.46
C SER A 58 2.56 1.74 11.71
N VAL A 59 1.42 1.80 11.04
CA VAL A 59 0.43 2.87 11.19
C VAL A 59 -0.96 2.25 11.38
N ILE A 60 -1.65 2.63 12.44
CA ILE A 60 -2.99 2.15 12.80
C ILE A 60 -3.96 3.33 12.77
N CYS A 61 -4.91 3.29 11.83
CA CYS A 61 -6.01 4.25 11.77
C CYS A 61 -7.25 3.67 12.47
N CYS A 62 -7.61 4.23 13.62
CA CYS A 62 -8.75 3.80 14.42
C CYS A 62 -10.03 4.54 14.03
N ARG A 63 -11.18 3.86 14.01
CA ARG A 63 -12.51 4.44 13.74
C ARG A 63 -12.58 5.32 12.47
N SER A 64 -11.79 4.99 11.45
CA SER A 64 -11.80 5.71 10.17
C SER A 64 -13.09 5.46 9.39
N SER A 65 -13.68 6.51 8.81
CA SER A 65 -14.82 6.38 7.90
C SER A 65 -14.41 5.80 6.53
N PRO A 66 -15.34 5.22 5.74
CA PRO A 66 -15.05 4.71 4.40
C PRO A 66 -14.33 5.74 3.51
N LYS A 67 -14.77 7.00 3.57
CA LYS A 67 -14.14 8.12 2.85
C LYS A 67 -12.70 8.36 3.30
N GLN A 68 -12.42 8.26 4.60
CA GLN A 68 -11.06 8.45 5.12
C GLN A 68 -10.12 7.34 4.68
N LYS A 69 -10.57 6.08 4.64
CA LYS A 69 -9.77 4.96 4.14
C LYS A 69 -9.32 5.18 2.68
N ALA A 70 -10.27 5.62 1.84
CA ALA A 70 -10.00 5.98 0.45
C ALA A 70 -8.98 7.13 0.33
N LEU A 71 -9.15 8.20 1.12
CA LEU A 71 -8.24 9.35 1.11
C LEU A 71 -6.81 9.00 1.58
N VAL A 72 -6.67 8.16 2.61
CA VAL A 72 -5.34 7.69 3.06
C VAL A 72 -4.67 6.89 1.95
N THR A 73 -5.40 5.97 1.32
CA THR A 73 -4.87 5.14 0.22
C THR A 73 -4.41 6.01 -0.95
N ARG A 74 -5.25 6.97 -1.36
CA ARG A 74 -4.90 7.94 -2.40
C ARG A 74 -3.66 8.76 -2.03
N LEU A 75 -3.54 9.23 -0.78
CA LEU A 75 -2.38 10.00 -0.34
C LEU A 75 -1.08 9.20 -0.47
N VAL A 76 -1.10 7.91 -0.11
CA VAL A 76 0.07 7.03 -0.25
C VAL A 76 0.37 6.73 -1.72
N LYS A 77 -0.66 6.49 -2.54
CA LYS A 77 -0.52 6.22 -3.99
C LYS A 77 0.06 7.39 -4.77
N MET A 78 -0.25 8.62 -4.37
CA MET A 78 0.30 9.83 -5.01
C MET A 78 1.82 9.96 -4.82
N ARG A 79 2.44 9.17 -3.94
CA ARG A 79 3.89 9.13 -3.78
C ARG A 79 4.54 8.39 -4.97
N PRO A 80 5.52 9.01 -5.66
CA PRO A 80 6.22 8.36 -6.76
C PRO A 80 6.90 7.05 -6.32
N GLY A 81 6.79 6.01 -7.14
CA GLY A 81 7.52 4.75 -6.96
C GLY A 81 6.97 3.82 -5.87
N SER A 82 5.79 4.11 -5.31
CA SER A 82 5.13 3.23 -4.35
C SER A 82 3.93 2.56 -5.04
N THR A 83 3.84 1.22 -4.97
CA THR A 83 2.65 0.48 -5.40
C THR A 83 1.78 0.19 -4.19
N THR A 84 0.50 0.54 -4.26
CA THR A 84 -0.46 0.38 -3.19
C THR A 84 -1.35 -0.84 -3.40
N LEU A 85 -1.48 -1.65 -2.35
CA LEU A 85 -2.38 -2.80 -2.32
C LEU A 85 -3.37 -2.61 -1.17
N ALA A 86 -4.66 -2.67 -1.48
CA ALA A 86 -5.73 -2.58 -0.49
C ALA A 86 -6.48 -3.90 -0.39
N ILE A 87 -6.90 -4.26 0.81
CA ILE A 87 -7.64 -5.48 1.11
C ILE A 87 -8.85 -5.13 1.96
N GLY A 88 -10.01 -5.68 1.62
CA GLY A 88 -11.24 -5.45 2.38
C GLY A 88 -12.29 -6.51 2.09
N ASP A 89 -13.24 -6.67 3.00
CA ASP A 89 -14.33 -7.65 2.94
C ASP A 89 -15.71 -6.99 2.88
N GLY A 90 -15.84 -5.76 3.37
CA GLY A 90 -17.11 -5.05 3.47
C GLY A 90 -17.32 -3.92 2.46
N ALA A 91 -18.56 -3.41 2.41
CA ALA A 91 -18.93 -2.23 1.60
C ALA A 91 -18.18 -0.96 2.02
N ASN A 92 -17.69 -0.90 3.27
CA ASN A 92 -16.90 0.20 3.81
C ASN A 92 -15.51 0.33 3.17
N ASP A 93 -15.03 -0.74 2.54
CA ASP A 93 -13.69 -0.81 1.96
C ASP A 93 -13.71 -0.60 0.45
N VAL A 94 -14.89 -0.54 -0.19
CA VAL A 94 -15.03 -0.36 -1.66
C VAL A 94 -14.25 0.86 -2.14
N GLY A 95 -14.38 2.00 -1.48
CA GLY A 95 -13.63 3.20 -1.86
C GLY A 95 -12.11 3.07 -1.64
N MET A 96 -11.68 2.27 -0.66
CA MET A 96 -10.26 1.99 -0.42
C MET A 96 -9.69 1.07 -1.52
N LEU A 97 -10.45 0.03 -1.89
CA LEU A 97 -10.09 -0.93 -2.93
C LEU A 97 -9.94 -0.28 -4.30
N GLN A 98 -10.87 0.62 -4.65
CA GLN A 98 -10.87 1.31 -5.94
C GLN A 98 -9.77 2.38 -6.07
N GLU A 99 -9.34 2.98 -4.96
CA GLU A 99 -8.28 3.99 -4.99
C GLU A 99 -6.87 3.38 -5.09
N ALA A 100 -6.68 2.17 -4.59
CA ALA A 100 -5.39 1.47 -4.64
C ALA A 100 -4.95 1.13 -6.08
N ASP A 101 -3.70 0.71 -6.26
CA ASP A 101 -3.24 0.16 -7.54
C ASP A 101 -3.70 -1.29 -7.74
N ILE A 102 -3.82 -2.02 -6.63
CA ILE A 102 -4.32 -3.40 -6.60
C ILE A 102 -5.34 -3.51 -5.46
N GLY A 103 -6.60 -3.75 -5.80
CA GLY A 103 -7.67 -4.03 -4.86
C GLY A 103 -7.92 -5.52 -4.71
N ILE A 104 -7.89 -6.04 -3.48
CA ILE A 104 -8.21 -7.44 -3.16
C ILE A 104 -9.46 -7.52 -2.28
N GLY A 105 -10.51 -8.15 -2.79
CA GLY A 105 -11.74 -8.41 -2.07
C GLY A 105 -11.68 -9.75 -1.36
N ILE A 106 -12.00 -9.77 -0.07
CA ILE A 106 -12.21 -11.01 0.67
C ILE A 106 -13.69 -11.39 0.58
N SER A 107 -13.96 -12.61 0.12
CA SER A 107 -15.32 -13.17 0.08
C SER A 107 -15.75 -13.51 1.51
N GLY A 108 -16.44 -12.56 2.13
CA GLY A 108 -16.98 -12.67 3.48
C GLY A 108 -18.49 -12.94 3.49
N VAL A 109 -19.01 -13.14 4.71
CA VAL A 109 -20.44 -13.34 4.97
C VAL A 109 -21.22 -12.03 4.95
N GLU A 110 -20.52 -10.90 5.10
CA GLU A 110 -21.11 -9.54 5.20
C GLU A 110 -21.59 -8.98 3.85
N GLY A 111 -21.24 -9.63 2.74
CA GLY A 111 -21.73 -9.29 1.41
C GLY A 111 -20.67 -9.43 0.32
N MET A 112 -21.12 -9.39 -0.94
CA MET A 112 -20.22 -9.51 -2.11
C MET A 112 -19.69 -8.16 -2.62
N GLN A 113 -19.97 -7.05 -1.92
CA GLN A 113 -19.66 -5.69 -2.41
C GLN A 113 -18.16 -5.44 -2.58
N ALA A 114 -17.34 -5.87 -1.62
CA ALA A 114 -15.89 -5.74 -1.70
C ALA A 114 -15.32 -6.58 -2.85
N VAL A 115 -15.79 -7.83 -2.99
CA VAL A 115 -15.40 -8.75 -4.07
C VAL A 115 -15.75 -8.19 -5.45
N MET A 116 -16.97 -7.67 -5.62
CA MET A 116 -17.42 -7.09 -6.89
C MET A 116 -16.68 -5.80 -7.26
N SER A 117 -16.09 -5.12 -6.28
CA SER A 117 -15.38 -3.85 -6.47
C SER A 117 -13.85 -4.00 -6.40
N SER A 118 -13.34 -5.23 -6.40
CA SER A 118 -11.92 -5.56 -6.31
C SER A 118 -11.38 -6.16 -7.60
N ASP A 119 -10.08 -6.01 -7.85
CA ASP A 119 -9.40 -6.62 -9.01
C ASP A 119 -9.24 -8.13 -8.83
N ILE A 120 -8.98 -8.58 -7.59
CA ILE A 120 -8.78 -10.00 -7.26
C ILE A 120 -9.63 -10.36 -6.06
N ALA A 121 -10.34 -11.48 -6.16
CA ALA A 121 -11.15 -12.02 -5.07
C ALA A 121 -10.44 -13.22 -4.41
N ILE A 122 -10.31 -13.19 -3.08
CA ILE A 122 -9.81 -14.32 -2.29
C ILE A 122 -10.84 -14.72 -1.23
N ALA A 123 -10.91 -16.00 -0.85
CA ALA A 123 -11.86 -16.42 0.19
C ALA A 123 -11.38 -16.10 1.62
N GLN A 124 -10.06 -16.08 1.85
CA GLN A 124 -9.47 -15.87 3.17
C GLN A 124 -8.12 -15.16 3.05
N PHE A 125 -7.78 -14.34 4.05
CA PHE A 125 -6.53 -13.56 4.06
C PHE A 125 -5.26 -14.42 3.89
N ARG A 126 -5.23 -15.64 4.44
CA ARG A 126 -4.10 -16.58 4.33
C ARG A 126 -3.70 -16.94 2.89
N TYR A 127 -4.59 -16.74 1.91
CA TYR A 127 -4.29 -17.01 0.51
C TYR A 127 -3.51 -15.89 -0.16
N LEU A 128 -3.43 -14.71 0.46
CA LEU A 128 -2.66 -13.58 -0.04
C LEU A 128 -1.18 -13.90 -0.21
N GLU A 129 -0.58 -14.59 0.77
CA GLU A 129 0.84 -14.96 0.71
C GLU A 129 1.13 -15.82 -0.52
N ARG A 130 0.31 -16.85 -0.75
CA ARG A 130 0.44 -17.73 -1.92
C ARG A 130 0.19 -16.96 -3.22
N LEU A 131 -0.78 -16.05 -3.25
CA LEU A 131 -1.07 -15.22 -4.40
C LEU A 131 0.15 -14.36 -4.80
N LEU A 132 0.75 -13.66 -3.84
CA LEU A 132 1.92 -12.80 -4.10
C LEU A 132 3.15 -13.61 -4.55
N LEU A 133 3.39 -14.78 -3.95
CA LEU A 133 4.48 -15.67 -4.36
C LEU A 133 4.30 -16.19 -5.79
N ILE A 134 3.07 -16.56 -6.18
CA ILE A 134 2.77 -17.04 -7.53
C ILE A 134 2.95 -15.91 -8.54
N CYS A 135 2.46 -14.70 -8.25
CA CYS A 135 2.65 -13.54 -9.12
C CYS A 135 4.14 -13.22 -9.33
N TYR A 136 4.95 -13.30 -8.27
CA TYR A 136 6.40 -13.12 -8.39
C TYR A 136 7.05 -14.21 -9.25
N PHE A 137 6.63 -15.47 -9.08
CA PHE A 137 7.12 -16.58 -9.89
C PHE A 137 6.79 -16.37 -11.37
N PHE A 138 5.54 -16.03 -11.72
CA PHE A 138 5.17 -15.75 -13.10
C PHE A 138 5.94 -14.55 -13.67
N TYR A 139 6.04 -13.46 -12.91
CA TYR A 139 6.81 -12.29 -13.32
C TYR A 139 8.27 -12.67 -13.67
N LYS A 140 8.97 -13.36 -12.76
CA LYS A 140 10.35 -13.80 -12.98
C LYS A 140 10.49 -14.66 -14.24
N ASN A 141 9.60 -15.64 -14.42
CA ASN A 141 9.67 -16.56 -15.57
C ASN A 141 9.32 -15.86 -16.89
N ILE A 142 8.31 -14.99 -16.89
CA ILE A 142 7.92 -14.22 -18.08
C ILE A 142 9.04 -13.25 -18.48
N THR A 143 9.62 -12.51 -17.54
CA THR A 143 10.76 -11.62 -17.82
C THR A 143 11.94 -12.38 -18.40
N PHE A 144 12.28 -13.54 -17.83
CA PHE A 144 13.33 -14.41 -18.35
C PHE A 144 13.01 -14.97 -19.75
N GLY A 145 11.76 -15.36 -19.99
CA GLY A 145 11.32 -15.81 -21.32
C GLY A 145 11.37 -14.69 -22.36
N PHE A 146 10.97 -13.47 -22.00
CA PHE A 146 11.03 -12.31 -22.89
C PHE A 146 12.47 -11.92 -23.24
N THR A 147 13.41 -11.96 -22.28
CA THR A 147 14.82 -11.65 -22.60
C THR A 147 15.41 -12.64 -23.60
N LEU A 148 15.10 -13.93 -23.46
CA LEU A 148 15.48 -14.95 -24.45
C LEU A 148 14.80 -14.71 -25.81
N PHE A 149 13.49 -14.44 -25.81
CA PHE A 149 12.74 -14.19 -27.05
C PHE A 149 13.31 -13.01 -27.86
N PHE A 150 13.61 -11.88 -27.19
CA PHE A 150 14.22 -10.74 -27.86
C PHE A 150 15.65 -11.02 -28.34
N TYR A 151 16.42 -11.82 -27.61
CA TYR A 151 17.75 -12.25 -28.03
C TYR A 151 17.71 -13.16 -29.27
N GLU A 152 16.78 -14.12 -29.30
CA GLU A 152 16.58 -14.97 -30.48
C GLU A 152 16.15 -14.16 -31.69
N MET A 153 15.25 -13.18 -31.53
CA MET A 153 14.92 -12.28 -32.64
C MET A 153 16.15 -11.52 -33.17
N TYR A 154 17.01 -11.02 -32.29
CA TYR A 154 18.24 -10.30 -32.69
C TYR A 154 19.21 -11.21 -33.44
N THR A 155 19.30 -12.48 -33.05
CA THR A 155 20.17 -13.48 -33.71
C THR A 155 19.48 -14.23 -34.87
N SER A 156 18.32 -13.76 -35.34
CA SER A 156 17.52 -14.39 -36.40
C SER A 156 17.18 -15.86 -36.13
N PHE A 157 16.82 -16.18 -34.88
CA PHE A 157 16.48 -17.52 -34.40
C PHE A 157 17.60 -18.55 -34.61
N SER A 158 18.85 -18.14 -34.44
CA SER A 158 20.03 -18.99 -34.61
C SER A 158 20.15 -20.17 -33.61
N GLY A 159 19.38 -20.14 -32.51
CA GLY A 159 19.46 -21.14 -31.44
C GLY A 159 20.72 -21.03 -30.56
N GLN A 160 21.47 -19.93 -30.65
CA GLN A 160 22.61 -19.67 -29.77
C GLN A 160 22.15 -19.39 -28.34
N ALA A 161 22.85 -19.95 -27.35
CA ALA A 161 22.56 -19.68 -25.94
C ALA A 161 22.87 -18.22 -25.59
N ALA A 162 21.90 -17.52 -24.99
CA ALA A 162 22.07 -16.15 -24.51
C ALA A 162 22.78 -16.07 -23.15
N TYR A 163 22.60 -17.12 -22.33
CA TYR A 163 23.16 -17.25 -20.99
C TYR A 163 24.07 -18.48 -20.95
N ASN A 164 25.19 -18.38 -20.22
CA ASN A 164 25.99 -19.55 -19.88
C ASN A 164 25.33 -20.29 -18.71
N ASP A 165 25.37 -21.62 -18.75
CA ASP A 165 24.91 -22.49 -17.67
C ASP A 165 25.71 -22.29 -16.36
#